data_AF-A0A0C3QFZ1-F1
#
_entry.id   AF-A0A0C3QFZ1-F1
#
_cell.length_a   1.000
_cell.length_b   1.000
_cell.length_c   1.000
_cell.angle_alpha   90.00
_cell.angle_beta   90.00
_cell.angle_gamma   90.00
#
_symmetry.space_group_name_H-M   'P 1'
#
loop_
_entity.id
_entity.type
_entity.pdbx_description
1 polymer ?
#
loop_
_entity_poly.entity_id
_entity_poly.type
_entity_poly.pdbx_seq_one_letter_code
_entity_poly.pdbx_strand_id
1 'polypeptide(L)'
;MFKSTALLALSTLFASVSAQNVGTLTAENHPALTWYKCTTSGGCVAQAGKVVLDANWRWLHSTTSSTNCYTGNTWNASLCPNNDACTTNCALDGADYSGTYGVTTSGNALTLKFVTPNSNGKNVGSRLYLMKDDTSYEMFKVLNQEFTFDVDVSKLPCGLNGAVYFSEMQADGGMAANPTNKAGAKYGTGYCDSQCPRDLKFIAGKANSEGWTGTSANSGTGKYGACCNEMDIWEANSISTAYTPHPCDPVGPYKCTGDECGQPSRYSGVCDPDGCDFNPYRQGDKNFYGPGKTVNTTQKFTIVTQFITDNGTATGNLKEIRRLYVQNGVVIANSVNQIPGIPATNAITDAYCDAQKSVFGDTTSFQNHGGLTVMGDSLKRGGVLVLSIWDDYAVNMHWLNSYFPPDCTGYGCERGTCPATSGVPAEVEVSAASASVTYSNIRVGDIGSTYSGSTSSTTTTRTSSGSTTSTTTTSRSTTTTTTTTTTTANGATQTRWGQCGGQDYTGPTNCESPYTCTYSNPWYSQCL
;
A
#
# COMPACT_ATOMS: atom_id res chain seq x y z
N MET A 1 1.29 -54.62 -59.98
CA MET A 1 2.24 -53.61 -60.50
C MET A 1 2.29 -52.46 -59.51
N PHE A 2 3.35 -52.40 -58.70
CA PHE A 2 3.57 -51.34 -57.72
C PHE A 2 4.00 -50.05 -58.44
N LYS A 3 3.38 -48.91 -58.12
CA LYS A 3 3.89 -47.60 -58.49
C LYS A 3 4.43 -46.91 -57.23
N SER A 4 5.73 -46.66 -57.29
CA SER A 4 6.52 -45.97 -56.28
C SER A 4 6.26 -44.46 -56.29
N THR A 5 6.34 -43.90 -55.08
CA THR A 5 6.83 -42.55 -54.72
C THR A 5 6.00 -41.34 -55.13
N ALA A 6 5.09 -40.96 -54.24
CA ALA A 6 4.83 -39.56 -53.92
C ALA A 6 5.49 -39.27 -52.55
N LEU A 7 6.70 -38.72 -52.55
CA LEU A 7 7.24 -38.01 -51.38
C LEU A 7 6.59 -36.62 -51.37
N LEU A 8 5.47 -36.48 -50.66
CA LEU A 8 5.05 -35.16 -50.18
C LEU A 8 5.88 -34.85 -48.93
N ALA A 9 6.74 -33.84 -49.06
CA ALA A 9 7.40 -33.21 -47.94
C ALA A 9 6.33 -32.65 -47.00
N LEU A 10 6.08 -33.36 -45.89
CA LEU A 10 5.34 -32.83 -44.75
C LEU A 10 6.30 -31.91 -43.98
N SER A 11 6.61 -30.75 -44.55
CA SER A 11 7.17 -29.63 -43.80
C SER A 11 6.07 -29.10 -42.91
N THR A 12 5.93 -29.71 -41.73
CA THR A 12 5.21 -29.14 -40.61
C THR A 12 5.85 -27.79 -40.30
N LEU A 13 5.21 -26.71 -40.75
CA LEU A 13 5.37 -25.41 -40.13
C LEU A 13 4.94 -25.61 -38.66
N PHE A 14 5.90 -25.89 -37.79
CA PHE A 14 5.78 -25.50 -36.40
C PHE A 14 5.73 -23.98 -36.42
N ALA A 15 4.53 -23.41 -36.51
CA ALA A 15 4.31 -22.05 -36.06
C ALA A 15 4.72 -22.04 -34.59
N SER A 16 5.94 -21.58 -34.32
CA SER A 16 6.42 -21.31 -32.97
C SER A 16 5.49 -20.27 -32.38
N VAL A 17 4.49 -20.73 -31.61
CA VAL A 17 3.60 -19.85 -30.88
C VAL A 17 4.46 -19.15 -29.83
N SER A 18 4.71 -17.85 -30.02
CA SER A 18 5.41 -17.03 -29.04
C SER A 18 4.70 -17.12 -27.70
N ALA A 19 5.38 -17.60 -26.66
CA ALA A 19 4.79 -17.82 -25.36
C ALA A 19 5.72 -17.31 -24.27
N GLN A 20 5.25 -16.51 -23.30
CA GLN A 20 5.93 -16.26 -22.04
C GLN A 20 6.05 -17.60 -21.32
N ASN A 21 7.27 -18.13 -21.25
CA ASN A 21 7.50 -19.51 -20.84
C ASN A 21 7.76 -19.64 -19.34
N VAL A 22 7.77 -20.89 -18.89
CA VAL A 22 8.11 -21.29 -17.53
C VAL A 22 9.50 -21.89 -17.51
N GLY A 23 10.40 -21.30 -16.73
CA GLY A 23 11.72 -21.83 -16.41
C GLY A 23 11.59 -23.02 -15.46
N THR A 24 12.61 -23.86 -15.43
CA THR A 24 12.63 -25.09 -14.62
C THR A 24 13.92 -25.27 -13.83
N LEU A 25 14.77 -24.24 -13.78
CA LEU A 25 16.04 -24.29 -13.07
C LEU A 25 15.82 -24.15 -11.55
N THR A 26 14.76 -23.47 -11.14
CA THR A 26 14.30 -23.31 -9.75
C THR A 26 12.84 -23.74 -9.63
N ALA A 27 12.54 -24.66 -8.72
CA ALA A 27 11.15 -25.05 -8.47
C ALA A 27 10.38 -23.90 -7.79
N GLU A 28 9.19 -23.59 -8.31
CA GLU A 28 8.30 -22.61 -7.68
C GLU A 28 7.52 -23.25 -6.52
N ASN A 29 7.84 -22.84 -5.29
CA ASN A 29 7.20 -23.29 -4.07
C ASN A 29 6.65 -22.10 -3.28
N HIS A 30 5.34 -21.86 -3.37
CA HIS A 30 4.67 -20.73 -2.71
C HIS A 30 4.68 -20.85 -1.18
N PRO A 31 5.16 -19.84 -0.43
CA PRO A 31 5.06 -19.82 1.03
C PRO A 31 3.61 -19.86 1.49
N ALA A 32 3.28 -20.74 2.44
CA ALA A 32 1.94 -20.85 2.99
C ALA A 32 1.58 -19.62 3.83
N LEU A 33 0.31 -19.17 3.74
CA LEU A 33 -0.23 -18.07 4.54
C LEU A 33 -1.70 -18.35 4.86
N THR A 34 -1.99 -18.62 6.13
CA THR A 34 -3.36 -18.80 6.61
C THR A 34 -4.07 -17.44 6.72
N TRP A 35 -5.32 -17.39 6.28
CA TRP A 35 -6.24 -16.25 6.46
C TRP A 35 -7.61 -16.77 6.92
N TYR A 36 -8.59 -15.91 7.19
CA TYR A 36 -9.86 -16.36 7.75
C TYR A 36 -11.08 -15.74 7.06
N LYS A 37 -12.12 -16.57 6.86
CA LYS A 37 -13.47 -16.13 6.47
C LYS A 37 -14.35 -16.04 7.70
N CYS A 38 -14.96 -14.90 7.95
CA CYS A 38 -15.74 -14.63 9.14
C CYS A 38 -17.22 -14.42 8.81
N THR A 39 -18.10 -14.84 9.71
CA THR A 39 -19.53 -14.49 9.66
C THR A 39 -19.97 -14.03 11.05
N THR A 40 -21.01 -13.21 11.10
CA THR A 40 -21.59 -12.71 12.36
C THR A 40 -22.11 -13.85 13.27
N SER A 41 -22.56 -14.96 12.69
CA SER A 41 -23.13 -16.09 13.42
C SER A 41 -22.16 -17.25 13.67
N GLY A 42 -21.14 -17.42 12.82
CA GLY A 42 -20.26 -18.59 12.79
C GLY A 42 -18.83 -18.34 13.24
N GLY A 43 -18.47 -17.10 13.57
CA GLY A 43 -17.09 -16.73 13.85
C GLY A 43 -16.20 -16.86 12.61
N CYS A 44 -14.89 -17.05 12.81
CA CYS A 44 -13.90 -17.06 11.74
C CYS A 44 -13.37 -18.48 11.47
N VAL A 45 -13.42 -18.91 10.21
CA VAL A 45 -12.90 -20.20 9.72
C VAL A 45 -11.62 -19.99 8.95
N ALA A 46 -10.56 -20.68 9.37
CA ALA A 46 -9.26 -20.64 8.71
C ALA A 46 -9.34 -21.16 7.26
N GLN A 47 -8.64 -20.48 6.37
CA GLN A 47 -8.48 -20.80 4.97
C GLN A 47 -7.00 -21.08 4.71
N ALA A 48 -6.70 -22.17 4.00
CA ALA A 48 -5.36 -22.48 3.55
C ALA A 48 -5.03 -21.61 2.33
N GLY A 49 -4.28 -20.53 2.54
CA GLY A 49 -3.74 -19.70 1.47
C GLY A 49 -2.24 -19.92 1.30
N LYS A 50 -1.70 -19.31 0.24
CA LYS A 50 -0.26 -19.20 -0.04
C LYS A 50 0.00 -17.86 -0.72
N VAL A 51 1.25 -17.42 -0.78
CA VAL A 51 1.64 -16.18 -1.48
C VAL A 51 2.57 -16.47 -2.64
N VAL A 52 2.46 -15.65 -3.69
CA VAL A 52 3.32 -15.76 -4.88
C VAL A 52 4.00 -14.43 -5.17
N LEU A 53 5.28 -14.48 -5.55
CA LEU A 53 6.04 -13.33 -6.00
C LEU A 53 5.62 -12.88 -7.39
N ASP A 54 5.45 -11.57 -7.54
CA ASP A 54 5.24 -10.89 -8.82
C ASP A 54 6.31 -11.22 -9.86
N ALA A 55 5.88 -11.38 -11.11
CA ALA A 55 6.73 -11.78 -12.22
C ALA A 55 7.90 -10.82 -12.50
N ASN A 56 7.78 -9.53 -12.16
CA ASN A 56 8.80 -8.53 -12.44
C ASN A 56 10.09 -8.75 -11.63
N TRP A 57 9.99 -9.37 -10.45
CA TRP A 57 11.14 -9.70 -9.60
C TRP A 57 11.86 -10.98 -10.01
N ARG A 58 11.19 -11.86 -10.77
CA ARG A 58 11.71 -13.19 -11.07
C ARG A 58 12.92 -13.11 -12.01
N TRP A 59 13.78 -14.12 -11.87
CA TRP A 59 14.80 -14.36 -12.87
C TRP A 59 14.16 -14.67 -14.22
N LEU A 60 14.60 -13.94 -15.24
CA LEU A 60 14.16 -14.10 -16.62
C LEU A 60 15.34 -14.50 -17.50
N HIS A 61 15.33 -15.73 -17.98
CA HIS A 61 16.42 -16.31 -18.77
C HIS A 61 15.91 -17.00 -20.03
N SER A 62 16.85 -17.38 -20.89
CA SER A 62 16.58 -18.09 -22.14
C SER A 62 15.88 -19.44 -21.88
N THR A 63 14.94 -19.83 -22.73
CA THR A 63 14.29 -21.15 -22.67
C THR A 63 15.24 -22.33 -22.91
N THR A 64 16.42 -22.07 -23.49
CA THR A 64 17.39 -23.11 -23.89
C THR A 64 18.71 -23.03 -23.13
N SER A 65 18.90 -22.03 -22.27
CA SER A 65 20.12 -21.83 -21.48
C SER A 65 19.86 -20.97 -20.23
N SER A 66 20.84 -20.83 -19.35
CA SER A 66 20.80 -19.90 -18.22
C SER A 66 21.17 -18.46 -18.60
N THR A 67 21.24 -18.12 -19.90
CA THR A 67 21.56 -16.76 -20.34
C THR A 67 20.42 -15.81 -20.01
N ASN A 68 20.70 -14.72 -19.29
CA ASN A 68 19.69 -13.73 -18.93
C ASN A 68 19.06 -13.07 -20.17
N CYS A 69 17.74 -12.96 -20.16
CA CYS A 69 16.99 -12.10 -21.07
C CYS A 69 16.92 -10.66 -20.57
N TYR A 70 17.06 -10.45 -19.27
CA TYR A 70 17.04 -9.15 -18.63
C TYR A 70 18.06 -9.12 -17.47
N THR A 71 18.94 -8.11 -17.45
CA THR A 71 19.97 -7.96 -16.41
C THR A 71 20.05 -6.49 -15.99
N GLY A 72 20.06 -6.24 -14.67
CA GLY A 72 19.99 -4.89 -14.13
C GLY A 72 18.70 -4.23 -14.60
N ASN A 73 18.82 -3.27 -15.52
CA ASN A 73 17.68 -2.57 -16.12
C ASN A 73 17.57 -2.74 -17.64
N THR A 74 18.27 -3.70 -18.25
CA THR A 74 18.44 -3.80 -19.71
C THR A 74 18.06 -5.17 -20.24
N TRP A 75 17.33 -5.19 -21.36
CA TRP A 75 17.01 -6.41 -22.12
C TRP A 75 18.19 -6.88 -22.97
N ASN A 76 18.38 -8.19 -23.09
CA ASN A 76 19.36 -8.78 -23.98
C ASN A 76 18.88 -8.67 -25.44
N ALA A 77 19.48 -7.77 -26.22
CA ALA A 77 19.05 -7.48 -27.59
C ALA A 77 19.10 -8.68 -28.55
N SER A 78 19.96 -9.69 -28.30
CA SER A 78 20.01 -10.90 -29.12
C SER A 78 18.82 -11.83 -28.86
N LEU A 79 18.38 -11.93 -27.61
CA LEU A 79 17.22 -12.75 -27.22
C LEU A 79 15.90 -11.98 -27.39
N CYS A 80 15.94 -10.66 -27.23
CA CYS A 80 14.80 -9.76 -27.21
C CYS A 80 14.91 -8.62 -28.24
N PRO A 81 15.07 -8.91 -29.55
CA PRO A 81 15.11 -7.87 -30.58
C PRO A 81 13.75 -7.18 -30.79
N ASN A 82 12.66 -7.84 -30.37
CA ASN A 82 11.30 -7.31 -30.32
C ASN A 82 10.49 -8.10 -29.27
N ASN A 83 9.28 -7.64 -28.98
CA ASN A 83 8.45 -8.23 -27.92
C ASN A 83 8.11 -9.71 -28.20
N ASP A 84 7.84 -10.08 -29.45
CA ASP A 84 7.46 -11.46 -29.82
C ASP A 84 8.61 -12.44 -29.65
N ALA A 85 9.80 -12.09 -30.17
CA ALA A 85 11.01 -12.89 -30.00
C ALA A 85 11.38 -13.02 -28.53
N CYS A 86 11.32 -11.91 -27.78
CA CYS A 86 11.61 -11.93 -26.35
C CYS A 86 10.64 -12.84 -25.59
N THR A 87 9.35 -12.76 -25.92
CA THR A 87 8.32 -13.64 -25.37
C THR A 87 8.67 -15.09 -25.64
N THR A 88 8.93 -15.47 -26.90
CA THR A 88 9.31 -16.85 -27.28
C THR A 88 10.58 -17.35 -26.59
N ASN A 89 11.58 -16.49 -26.47
CA ASN A 89 12.94 -16.90 -26.12
C ASN A 89 13.17 -16.94 -24.60
N CYS A 90 12.26 -16.37 -23.80
CA CYS A 90 12.48 -16.15 -22.38
C CYS A 90 11.47 -16.88 -21.50
N ALA A 91 11.90 -17.23 -20.29
CA ALA A 91 11.15 -18.00 -19.32
C ALA A 91 11.28 -17.41 -17.92
N LEU A 92 10.15 -17.27 -17.21
CA LEU A 92 10.10 -16.91 -15.80
C LEU A 92 10.39 -18.16 -14.95
N ASP A 93 11.38 -18.09 -14.07
CA ASP A 93 11.75 -19.22 -13.21
C ASP A 93 11.14 -19.09 -11.79
N GLY A 94 11.30 -20.15 -10.98
CA GLY A 94 10.90 -20.16 -9.58
C GLY A 94 11.69 -19.18 -8.71
N ALA A 95 11.22 -18.97 -7.49
CA ALA A 95 11.78 -18.01 -6.55
C ALA A 95 12.31 -18.65 -5.26
N ASP A 96 13.53 -18.28 -4.86
CA ASP A 96 14.00 -18.44 -3.48
C ASP A 96 13.47 -17.26 -2.62
N TYR A 97 12.24 -17.44 -2.12
CA TYR A 97 11.50 -16.43 -1.36
C TYR A 97 12.30 -15.81 -0.21
N SER A 98 12.90 -16.64 0.64
CA SER A 98 13.57 -16.14 1.84
C SER A 98 14.98 -15.64 1.56
N GLY A 99 15.79 -16.41 0.84
CA GLY A 99 17.22 -16.11 0.66
C GLY A 99 17.48 -14.99 -0.35
N THR A 100 16.64 -14.90 -1.39
CA THR A 100 16.82 -13.91 -2.46
C THR A 100 15.94 -12.68 -2.27
N TYR A 101 14.69 -12.85 -1.84
CA TYR A 101 13.69 -11.77 -1.79
C TYR A 101 13.30 -11.33 -0.38
N GLY A 102 13.78 -12.01 0.67
CA GLY A 102 13.47 -11.65 2.06
C GLY A 102 12.00 -11.81 2.44
N VAL A 103 11.29 -12.69 1.74
CA VAL A 103 9.88 -13.02 1.96
C VAL A 103 9.81 -14.24 2.85
N THR A 104 9.12 -14.11 3.99
CA THR A 104 8.95 -15.22 4.94
C THR A 104 7.52 -15.27 5.46
N THR A 105 7.03 -16.48 5.74
CA THR A 105 5.72 -16.67 6.38
C THR A 105 5.83 -17.52 7.64
N SER A 106 4.91 -17.29 8.58
CA SER A 106 4.73 -18.11 9.77
C SER A 106 3.25 -18.15 10.14
N GLY A 107 2.59 -19.28 9.84
CA GLY A 107 1.15 -19.43 10.05
C GLY A 107 0.34 -18.41 9.26
N ASN A 108 -0.18 -17.39 9.95
CA ASN A 108 -1.00 -16.32 9.39
C ASN A 108 -0.24 -15.00 9.17
N ALA A 109 1.08 -14.99 9.31
CA ALA A 109 1.91 -13.79 9.17
C ALA A 109 2.84 -13.90 7.95
N LEU A 110 2.91 -12.82 7.18
CA LEU A 110 3.84 -12.57 6.08
C LEU A 110 4.76 -11.41 6.48
N THR A 111 6.08 -11.62 6.42
CA THR A 111 7.06 -10.56 6.62
C THR A 111 7.83 -10.32 5.33
N LEU A 112 7.88 -9.05 4.90
CA LEU A 112 8.62 -8.59 3.73
C LEU A 112 9.76 -7.70 4.20
N LYS A 113 10.99 -8.08 3.87
CA LYS A 113 12.16 -7.21 4.05
C LYS A 113 12.28 -6.24 2.89
N PHE A 114 12.73 -5.03 3.17
CA PHE A 114 12.97 -4.03 2.13
C PHE A 114 14.20 -4.37 1.29
N VAL A 115 15.35 -4.60 1.91
CA VAL A 115 16.57 -5.00 1.20
C VAL A 115 17.01 -6.40 1.62
N THR A 116 17.29 -7.25 0.64
CA THR A 116 17.83 -8.60 0.85
C THR A 116 19.11 -8.80 0.04
N PRO A 117 20.29 -8.76 0.67
CA PRO A 117 21.54 -9.13 0.02
C PRO A 117 21.49 -10.57 -0.46
N ASN A 118 21.98 -10.83 -1.66
CA ASN A 118 22.03 -12.17 -2.25
C ASN A 118 23.28 -12.35 -3.11
N SER A 119 23.48 -13.52 -3.70
CA SER A 119 24.68 -13.83 -4.51
C SER A 119 24.85 -12.93 -5.75
N ASN A 120 23.80 -12.23 -6.18
CA ASN A 120 23.80 -11.32 -7.33
C ASN A 120 23.79 -9.84 -6.91
N GLY A 121 24.09 -9.53 -5.64
CA GLY A 121 24.10 -8.17 -5.09
C GLY A 121 23.04 -8.01 -4.02
N LYS A 122 21.91 -7.38 -4.36
CA LYS A 122 20.77 -7.20 -3.45
C LYS A 122 19.45 -7.15 -4.21
N ASN A 123 18.40 -7.69 -3.61
CA ASN A 123 17.02 -7.40 -3.97
C ASN A 123 16.52 -6.18 -3.18
N VAL A 124 15.69 -5.34 -3.81
CA VAL A 124 15.02 -4.19 -3.19
C VAL A 124 13.52 -4.30 -3.43
N GLY A 125 12.74 -4.19 -2.36
CA GLY A 125 11.29 -4.29 -2.38
C GLY A 125 10.78 -5.68 -2.74
N SER A 126 9.46 -5.86 -2.62
CA SER A 126 8.76 -7.03 -3.13
C SER A 126 7.26 -6.75 -3.27
N ARG A 127 6.60 -7.44 -4.20
CA ARG A 127 5.15 -7.45 -4.37
C ARG A 127 4.64 -8.89 -4.45
N LEU A 128 3.68 -9.21 -3.60
CA LEU A 128 3.16 -10.56 -3.40
C LEU A 128 1.65 -10.58 -3.62
N TYR A 129 1.13 -11.69 -4.14
CA TYR A 129 -0.30 -11.92 -4.32
C TYR A 129 -0.78 -13.08 -3.45
N LEU A 130 -1.98 -12.97 -2.88
CA LEU A 130 -2.60 -14.11 -2.20
C LEU A 130 -3.21 -15.08 -3.22
N MET A 131 -2.85 -16.34 -3.07
CA MET A 131 -3.25 -17.44 -3.93
C MET A 131 -4.36 -18.28 -3.28
N LYS A 132 -5.31 -18.71 -4.11
CA LYS A 132 -6.34 -19.70 -3.76
C LYS A 132 -5.79 -21.12 -3.78
N ASP A 133 -5.05 -21.43 -4.83
CA ASP A 133 -4.39 -22.70 -5.12
C ASP A 133 -3.06 -22.43 -5.85
N ASP A 134 -2.36 -23.43 -6.39
CA ASP A 134 -1.07 -23.18 -7.06
C ASP A 134 -1.19 -22.50 -8.44
N THR A 135 -2.41 -22.32 -8.96
CA THR A 135 -2.67 -21.86 -10.33
C THR A 135 -3.58 -20.65 -10.43
N SER A 136 -4.21 -20.24 -9.33
CA SER A 136 -5.14 -19.11 -9.30
C SER A 136 -4.95 -18.24 -8.05
N TYR A 137 -5.05 -16.92 -8.22
CA TYR A 137 -5.19 -15.96 -7.13
C TYR A 137 -6.51 -16.16 -6.38
N GLU A 138 -6.54 -15.80 -5.09
CA GLU A 138 -7.82 -15.68 -4.36
C GLU A 138 -8.47 -14.35 -4.73
N MET A 139 -9.69 -14.43 -5.28
CA MET A 139 -10.48 -13.26 -5.67
C MET A 139 -11.37 -12.82 -4.53
N PHE A 140 -11.16 -11.59 -4.05
CA PHE A 140 -11.91 -11.01 -2.95
C PHE A 140 -13.07 -10.14 -3.47
N LYS A 141 -14.30 -10.51 -3.10
CA LYS A 141 -15.53 -9.75 -3.41
C LYS A 141 -16.04 -9.10 -2.13
N VAL A 142 -15.67 -7.84 -1.92
CA VAL A 142 -15.78 -7.20 -0.61
C VAL A 142 -16.93 -6.22 -0.47
N LEU A 143 -17.80 -6.07 -1.48
CA LEU A 143 -19.02 -5.26 -1.32
C LEU A 143 -19.90 -5.79 -0.19
N ASN A 144 -20.31 -4.88 0.70
CA ASN A 144 -21.05 -5.18 1.93
C ASN A 144 -20.33 -6.18 2.85
N GLN A 145 -18.99 -6.18 2.79
CA GLN A 145 -18.12 -6.94 3.68
C GLN A 145 -17.11 -6.01 4.37
N GLU A 146 -16.37 -6.62 5.27
CA GLU A 146 -15.25 -6.01 5.97
C GLU A 146 -13.97 -6.81 5.69
N PHE A 147 -12.90 -6.11 5.36
CA PHE A 147 -11.54 -6.66 5.20
C PHE A 147 -10.64 -6.12 6.31
N THR A 148 -9.97 -7.02 7.01
CA THR A 148 -9.21 -6.72 8.21
C THR A 148 -7.88 -7.46 8.22
N PHE A 149 -6.85 -6.82 8.76
CA PHE A 149 -5.55 -7.45 8.99
C PHE A 149 -4.80 -6.74 10.12
N ASP A 150 -3.86 -7.44 10.75
CA ASP A 150 -2.91 -6.85 11.66
C ASP A 150 -1.65 -6.43 10.89
N VAL A 151 -1.07 -5.28 11.23
CA VAL A 151 0.16 -4.77 10.63
C VAL A 151 1.15 -4.30 11.69
N ASP A 152 2.43 -4.59 11.44
CA ASP A 152 3.56 -3.95 12.13
C ASP A 152 4.38 -3.14 11.12
N VAL A 153 4.27 -1.81 11.22
CA VAL A 153 4.99 -0.82 10.41
C VAL A 153 6.08 -0.11 11.21
N SER A 154 6.39 -0.57 12.44
CA SER A 154 7.34 0.10 13.34
C SER A 154 8.75 0.24 12.78
N LYS A 155 9.08 -0.58 11.76
CA LYS A 155 10.35 -0.60 11.05
C LYS A 155 10.30 0.03 9.65
N LEU A 156 9.22 0.75 9.32
CA LEU A 156 9.09 1.49 8.07
C LEU A 156 9.30 2.99 8.32
N PRO A 157 10.48 3.56 8.02
CA PRO A 157 10.72 4.99 8.16
C PRO A 157 10.08 5.80 7.00
N CYS A 158 10.32 7.11 7.02
CA CYS A 158 10.07 7.99 5.88
C CYS A 158 10.67 7.44 4.59
N GLY A 159 9.96 7.61 3.48
CA GLY A 159 10.41 7.15 2.16
C GLY A 159 9.99 5.74 1.76
N LEU A 160 9.52 4.92 2.70
CA LEU A 160 8.99 3.59 2.41
C LEU A 160 7.47 3.55 2.44
N ASN A 161 6.92 2.57 1.75
CA ASN A 161 5.53 2.19 1.81
C ASN A 161 5.42 0.68 1.94
N GLY A 162 4.76 0.22 3.01
CA GLY A 162 4.21 -1.12 3.10
C GLY A 162 2.74 -1.06 2.71
N ALA A 163 2.42 -1.57 1.51
CA ALA A 163 1.08 -1.48 0.96
C ALA A 163 0.29 -2.80 1.03
N VAL A 164 -1.02 -2.67 1.26
CA VAL A 164 -2.03 -3.72 1.15
C VAL A 164 -3.18 -3.18 0.32
N TYR A 165 -3.49 -3.82 -0.80
CA TYR A 165 -4.46 -3.28 -1.75
C TYR A 165 -5.11 -4.37 -2.58
N PHE A 166 -6.20 -4.03 -3.25
CA PHE A 166 -6.83 -4.89 -4.24
C PHE A 166 -6.57 -4.33 -5.63
N SER A 167 -6.06 -5.19 -6.51
CA SER A 167 -5.95 -4.91 -7.94
C SER A 167 -6.95 -5.77 -8.72
N GLU A 168 -7.63 -5.21 -9.71
CA GLU A 168 -8.60 -5.94 -10.56
C GLU A 168 -7.92 -6.86 -11.60
N MET A 169 -6.95 -7.64 -11.15
CA MET A 169 -6.27 -8.67 -11.94
C MET A 169 -7.19 -9.85 -12.26
N GLN A 170 -6.87 -10.59 -13.32
CA GLN A 170 -7.51 -11.87 -13.62
C GLN A 170 -6.98 -12.98 -12.69
N ALA A 171 -7.88 -13.83 -12.21
CA ALA A 171 -7.56 -14.89 -11.25
C ALA A 171 -6.43 -15.83 -11.69
N ASP A 172 -6.30 -16.09 -12.99
CA ASP A 172 -5.27 -16.97 -13.56
C ASP A 172 -4.00 -16.22 -14.00
N GLY A 173 -3.86 -14.94 -13.66
CA GLY A 173 -2.77 -14.08 -14.14
C GLY A 173 -2.85 -13.75 -15.64
N GLY A 174 -4.02 -13.99 -16.25
CA GLY A 174 -4.32 -13.68 -17.65
C GLY A 174 -3.92 -14.75 -18.65
N MET A 175 -3.78 -16.00 -18.22
CA MET A 175 -3.50 -17.14 -19.11
C MET A 175 -4.64 -17.38 -20.11
N ALA A 176 -5.90 -17.38 -19.66
CA ALA A 176 -7.05 -17.62 -20.51
C ALA A 176 -7.25 -16.52 -21.55
N ALA A 177 -7.02 -15.26 -21.16
CA ALA A 177 -7.13 -14.11 -22.05
C ALA A 177 -5.95 -13.99 -23.03
N ASN A 178 -4.77 -14.47 -22.65
CA ASN A 178 -3.53 -14.32 -23.41
C ASN A 178 -2.87 -15.69 -23.61
N PRO A 179 -3.14 -16.41 -24.71
CA PRO A 179 -2.63 -17.76 -24.94
C PRO A 179 -1.10 -17.86 -24.94
N THR A 180 -0.40 -16.73 -25.12
CA THR A 180 1.05 -16.64 -25.03
C THR A 180 1.53 -16.66 -23.58
N ASN A 181 0.73 -16.26 -22.59
CA ASN A 181 1.09 -16.44 -21.18
C ASN A 181 0.97 -17.92 -20.76
N LYS A 182 2.10 -18.59 -20.55
CA LYS A 182 2.16 -19.97 -20.03
C LYS A 182 2.54 -20.04 -18.55
N ALA A 183 2.85 -18.90 -17.94
CA ALA A 183 3.31 -18.82 -16.56
C ALA A 183 2.14 -18.56 -15.59
N GLY A 184 1.29 -17.58 -15.88
CA GLY A 184 0.05 -17.33 -15.14
C GLY A 184 0.24 -16.89 -13.69
N ALA A 185 -0.82 -17.05 -12.90
CA ALA A 185 -0.83 -16.70 -11.48
C ALA A 185 0.22 -17.48 -10.67
N LYS A 186 0.55 -18.71 -11.09
CA LYS A 186 1.61 -19.53 -10.48
C LYS A 186 2.95 -18.80 -10.40
N TYR A 187 3.23 -17.91 -11.36
CA TYR A 187 4.46 -17.11 -11.43
C TYR A 187 4.19 -15.61 -11.26
N GLY A 188 3.05 -15.23 -10.68
CA GLY A 188 2.77 -13.84 -10.34
C GLY A 188 2.59 -12.91 -11.56
N THR A 189 2.06 -13.41 -12.67
CA THR A 189 1.83 -12.59 -13.88
C THR A 189 0.49 -11.86 -13.84
N GLY A 190 0.34 -10.87 -14.73
CA GLY A 190 -0.95 -10.20 -14.98
C GLY A 190 -1.20 -8.96 -14.12
N TYR A 191 -0.18 -8.44 -13.44
CA TYR A 191 -0.31 -7.22 -12.63
C TYR A 191 -0.79 -6.03 -13.48
N CYS A 192 -1.61 -5.21 -12.85
CA CYS A 192 -2.10 -3.93 -13.32
C CYS A 192 -2.46 -3.10 -12.08
N ASP A 193 -2.52 -1.79 -12.22
CA ASP A 193 -3.04 -0.90 -11.18
C ASP A 193 -3.52 0.42 -11.80
N SER A 194 -3.93 1.38 -10.97
CA SER A 194 -4.48 2.66 -11.44
C SER A 194 -3.44 3.62 -12.01
N GLN A 195 -2.16 3.38 -11.77
CA GLN A 195 -1.05 4.16 -12.32
C GLN A 195 -0.68 3.73 -13.74
N CYS A 196 -1.31 2.68 -14.27
CA CYS A 196 -1.01 2.13 -15.59
C CYS A 196 0.50 1.81 -15.79
N PRO A 197 1.14 1.06 -14.87
CA PRO A 197 2.58 0.86 -14.79
C PRO A 197 3.19 0.35 -16.09
N ARG A 198 4.22 1.06 -16.55
CA ARG A 198 4.98 0.74 -17.76
C ARG A 198 6.28 -0.01 -17.47
N ASP A 199 6.59 -0.23 -16.20
CA ASP A 199 7.78 -0.92 -15.72
C ASP A 199 7.65 -2.44 -15.67
N LEU A 200 6.46 -2.95 -16.02
CA LEU A 200 6.21 -4.38 -16.11
C LEU A 200 6.92 -4.97 -17.32
N LYS A 201 7.77 -5.99 -17.06
CA LYS A 201 8.50 -6.73 -18.09
C LYS A 201 7.58 -7.51 -19.04
N PHE A 202 6.40 -7.93 -18.58
CA PHE A 202 5.39 -8.63 -19.37
C PHE A 202 4.01 -8.05 -19.13
N ILE A 203 3.28 -7.76 -20.21
CA ILE A 203 1.91 -7.23 -20.19
C ILE A 203 1.10 -7.97 -21.26
N ALA A 204 -0.12 -8.42 -20.91
CA ALA A 204 -1.01 -9.16 -21.81
C ALA A 204 -0.30 -10.33 -22.55
N GLY A 205 0.49 -11.10 -21.79
CA GLY A 205 1.22 -12.27 -22.29
C GLY A 205 2.38 -11.99 -23.25
N LYS A 206 2.81 -10.73 -23.39
CA LYS A 206 3.96 -10.33 -24.23
C LYS A 206 5.01 -9.59 -23.41
N ALA A 207 6.27 -9.77 -23.75
CA ALA A 207 7.35 -8.94 -23.23
C ALA A 207 7.12 -7.46 -23.58
N ASN A 208 7.64 -6.55 -22.76
CA ASN A 208 7.56 -5.10 -22.94
C ASN A 208 8.95 -4.51 -23.26
N SER A 209 9.75 -5.19 -24.09
CA SER A 209 11.14 -4.80 -24.39
C SER A 209 11.25 -3.67 -25.42
N GLU A 210 10.24 -3.48 -26.26
CA GLU A 210 10.19 -2.39 -27.24
C GLU A 210 10.08 -1.02 -26.55
N GLY A 211 10.96 -0.10 -26.94
CA GLY A 211 11.00 1.25 -26.36
C GLY A 211 11.48 1.29 -24.90
N TRP A 212 12.05 0.19 -24.40
CA TRP A 212 12.50 0.10 -23.01
C TRP A 212 13.60 1.12 -22.69
N THR A 213 13.38 1.89 -21.64
CA THR A 213 14.35 2.85 -21.10
C THR A 213 14.59 2.55 -19.62
N GLY A 214 15.84 2.30 -19.22
CA GLY A 214 16.19 2.09 -17.81
C GLY A 214 15.96 3.36 -16.97
N THR A 215 15.32 3.22 -15.81
CA THR A 215 14.96 4.33 -14.91
C THR A 215 15.59 4.20 -13.52
N SER A 216 16.03 3.00 -13.15
CA SER A 216 16.80 2.74 -11.93
C SER A 216 17.85 1.65 -12.20
N ALA A 217 18.52 1.16 -11.14
CA ALA A 217 19.47 0.05 -11.27
C ALA A 217 18.80 -1.26 -11.73
N ASN A 218 17.53 -1.47 -11.37
CA ASN A 218 16.81 -2.73 -11.58
C ASN A 218 15.49 -2.58 -12.35
N SER A 219 15.11 -1.36 -12.71
CA SER A 219 13.84 -1.06 -13.37
C SER A 219 14.02 -0.11 -14.55
N GLY A 220 12.99 -0.04 -15.37
CA GLY A 220 12.88 0.78 -16.57
C GLY A 220 11.43 0.82 -16.99
N THR A 221 11.13 1.50 -18.08
CA THR A 221 9.77 1.58 -18.63
C THR A 221 9.76 1.19 -20.09
N GLY A 222 8.85 0.30 -20.47
CA GLY A 222 8.59 -0.07 -21.86
C GLY A 222 7.55 0.83 -22.53
N LYS A 223 7.16 0.44 -23.74
CA LYS A 223 6.16 1.15 -24.54
C LYS A 223 4.75 1.06 -23.93
N TYR A 224 4.37 -0.11 -23.41
CA TYR A 224 3.02 -0.38 -22.92
C TYR A 224 2.94 -0.26 -21.40
N GLY A 225 1.75 0.08 -20.90
CA GLY A 225 1.40 -0.01 -19.47
C GLY A 225 0.23 -0.97 -19.23
N ALA A 226 -0.02 -1.31 -17.96
CA ALA A 226 -1.12 -2.19 -17.56
C ALA A 226 -2.03 -1.50 -16.53
N CYS A 227 -3.21 -1.08 -16.97
CA CYS A 227 -4.20 -0.37 -16.19
C CYS A 227 -5.27 -1.31 -15.62
N CYS A 228 -5.73 -1.08 -14.40
CA CYS A 228 -7.01 -1.59 -13.90
C CYS A 228 -7.44 -0.84 -12.64
N ASN A 229 -8.71 -1.00 -12.25
CA ASN A 229 -9.22 -0.46 -10.99
C ASN A 229 -8.38 -0.98 -9.80
N GLU A 230 -8.18 -0.09 -8.83
CA GLU A 230 -7.36 -0.34 -7.65
C GLU A 230 -8.05 0.19 -6.41
N MET A 231 -8.01 -0.59 -5.34
CA MET A 231 -8.47 -0.16 -4.02
C MET A 231 -7.33 -0.31 -3.02
N ASP A 232 -6.71 0.81 -2.70
CA ASP A 232 -5.68 0.90 -1.68
C ASP A 232 -6.30 0.85 -0.29
N ILE A 233 -6.30 -0.36 0.28
CA ILE A 233 -6.74 -0.57 1.66
C ILE A 233 -5.78 0.15 2.61
N TRP A 234 -4.50 0.11 2.30
CA TRP A 234 -3.46 0.58 3.17
C TRP A 234 -2.22 0.91 2.37
N GLU A 235 -1.83 2.18 2.40
CA GLU A 235 -0.49 2.60 2.03
C GLU A 235 0.09 3.33 3.24
N ALA A 236 1.22 2.87 3.75
CA ALA A 236 1.76 3.45 4.97
C ALA A 236 3.23 3.18 5.23
N ASN A 237 3.77 4.02 6.10
CA ASN A 237 4.93 3.75 6.93
C ASN A 237 4.58 4.09 8.39
N SER A 238 5.58 4.16 9.26
CA SER A 238 5.38 4.52 10.66
C SER A 238 4.89 5.96 10.87
N ILE A 239 4.96 6.84 9.86
CA ILE A 239 4.68 8.27 10.00
C ILE A 239 3.29 8.64 9.50
N SER A 240 2.91 8.13 8.33
CA SER A 240 1.65 8.44 7.66
C SER A 240 1.00 7.21 7.05
N THR A 241 -0.30 7.29 6.83
CA THR A 241 -1.08 6.29 6.11
C THR A 241 -2.19 6.93 5.28
N ALA A 242 -2.55 6.30 4.17
CA ALA A 242 -3.73 6.60 3.36
C ALA A 242 -4.51 5.31 3.04
N TYR A 243 -5.79 5.48 2.73
CA TYR A 243 -6.60 4.50 2.01
C TYR A 243 -7.38 5.20 0.92
N THR A 244 -7.42 4.60 -0.28
CA THR A 244 -7.72 5.33 -1.50
C THR A 244 -8.36 4.41 -2.55
N PRO A 245 -9.60 4.67 -2.99
CA PRO A 245 -10.18 4.03 -4.17
C PRO A 245 -9.74 4.75 -5.44
N HIS A 246 -9.38 3.98 -6.46
CA HIS A 246 -8.93 4.43 -7.78
C HIS A 246 -9.74 3.74 -8.89
N PRO A 247 -10.79 4.40 -9.40
CA PRO A 247 -11.59 3.87 -10.50
C PRO A 247 -10.89 4.07 -11.85
N CYS A 248 -11.22 3.18 -12.79
CA CYS A 248 -10.77 3.24 -14.17
C CYS A 248 -11.95 2.96 -15.11
N ASP A 249 -11.90 3.56 -16.30
CA ASP A 249 -12.92 3.37 -17.34
C ASP A 249 -12.99 1.92 -17.86
N PRO A 250 -11.85 1.23 -18.11
CA PRO A 250 -11.88 -0.16 -18.56
C PRO A 250 -12.28 -1.12 -17.44
N VAL A 251 -13.01 -2.17 -17.83
CA VAL A 251 -13.35 -3.29 -16.94
C VAL A 251 -12.21 -4.31 -16.95
N GLY A 252 -11.58 -4.52 -15.80
CA GLY A 252 -10.47 -5.46 -15.63
C GLY A 252 -9.14 -4.99 -16.26
N PRO A 253 -8.16 -5.91 -16.42
CA PRO A 253 -6.83 -5.55 -16.92
C PRO A 253 -6.86 -5.01 -18.35
N TYR A 254 -6.25 -3.85 -18.56
CA TYR A 254 -6.19 -3.14 -19.83
C TYR A 254 -4.76 -2.77 -20.19
N LYS A 255 -4.31 -3.14 -21.39
CA LYS A 255 -2.99 -2.75 -21.90
C LYS A 255 -3.11 -1.39 -22.60
N CYS A 256 -2.48 -0.36 -22.06
CA CYS A 256 -2.49 0.99 -22.60
C CYS A 256 -1.22 1.31 -23.40
N THR A 257 -1.27 2.36 -24.22
CA THR A 257 -0.08 3.02 -24.81
C THR A 257 -0.25 4.53 -24.88
N GLY A 258 0.83 5.30 -24.75
CA GLY A 258 0.79 6.76 -24.87
C GLY A 258 -0.16 7.41 -23.86
N ASP A 259 -1.04 8.29 -24.35
CA ASP A 259 -1.96 9.08 -23.51
C ASP A 259 -2.87 8.20 -22.64
N GLU A 260 -3.24 7.00 -23.12
CA GLU A 260 -4.06 6.04 -22.36
C GLU A 260 -3.40 5.62 -21.04
N CYS A 261 -2.06 5.64 -20.98
CA CYS A 261 -1.29 5.35 -19.77
C CYS A 261 -1.04 6.60 -18.89
N GLY A 262 -1.70 7.72 -19.18
CA GLY A 262 -1.44 8.99 -18.49
C GLY A 262 -0.09 9.61 -18.87
N GLN A 263 0.33 9.45 -20.14
CA GLN A 263 1.64 9.93 -20.62
C GLN A 263 1.52 10.62 -22.00
N PRO A 264 1.91 11.91 -22.13
CA PRO A 264 2.68 12.69 -21.16
C PRO A 264 1.83 13.38 -20.08
N SER A 265 0.50 13.35 -20.18
CA SER A 265 -0.40 14.00 -19.23
C SER A 265 -1.00 13.01 -18.24
N ARG A 266 -0.73 13.19 -16.94
CA ARG A 266 -1.20 12.30 -15.87
C ARG A 266 -2.70 12.01 -15.92
N TYR A 267 -3.51 13.03 -16.22
CA TYR A 267 -4.98 12.95 -16.18
C TYR A 267 -5.64 12.71 -17.55
N SER A 268 -4.87 12.36 -18.59
CA SER A 268 -5.44 11.91 -19.87
C SER A 268 -5.60 10.38 -19.95
N GLY A 269 -5.13 9.66 -18.94
CA GLY A 269 -5.18 8.21 -18.88
C GLY A 269 -6.59 7.67 -18.67
N VAL A 270 -6.71 6.35 -18.76
CA VAL A 270 -7.98 5.62 -18.60
C VAL A 270 -8.32 5.30 -17.13
N CYS A 271 -7.46 5.72 -16.21
CA CYS A 271 -7.57 5.48 -14.78
C CYS A 271 -7.39 6.80 -14.03
N ASP A 272 -8.01 6.90 -12.86
CA ASP A 272 -7.69 7.93 -11.87
C ASP A 272 -6.39 7.60 -11.13
N PRO A 273 -5.30 8.33 -11.38
CA PRO A 273 -4.02 8.03 -10.76
C PRO A 273 -3.88 8.66 -9.37
N ASP A 274 -4.78 9.56 -8.94
CA ASP A 274 -4.71 10.22 -7.64
C ASP A 274 -5.64 9.59 -6.62
N GLY A 275 -6.79 9.08 -7.07
CA GLY A 275 -7.79 8.47 -6.21
C GLY A 275 -8.55 9.49 -5.36
N CYS A 276 -9.47 8.99 -4.53
CA CYS A 276 -10.10 9.77 -3.46
C CYS A 276 -9.51 9.41 -2.09
N ASP A 277 -8.41 10.04 -1.71
CA ASP A 277 -7.62 9.63 -0.56
C ASP A 277 -8.19 10.09 0.79
N PHE A 278 -8.01 9.25 1.81
CA PHE A 278 -8.15 9.64 3.20
C PHE A 278 -6.87 9.33 3.98
N ASN A 279 -6.02 10.35 4.13
CA ASN A 279 -4.89 10.36 5.04
C ASN A 279 -5.22 11.27 6.25
N PRO A 280 -5.29 10.75 7.49
CA PRO A 280 -5.65 11.54 8.68
C PRO A 280 -4.86 12.84 8.84
N TYR A 281 -3.55 12.80 8.57
CA TYR A 281 -2.68 13.97 8.66
C TYR A 281 -3.06 15.01 7.59
N ARG A 282 -3.27 14.56 6.34
CA ARG A 282 -3.70 15.41 5.22
C ARG A 282 -5.08 16.02 5.44
N GLN A 283 -5.96 15.30 6.11
CA GLN A 283 -7.29 15.76 6.53
C GLN A 283 -7.28 16.58 7.84
N GLY A 284 -6.10 16.99 8.31
CA GLY A 284 -5.92 17.96 9.39
C GLY A 284 -5.72 17.37 10.79
N ASP A 285 -5.97 16.07 11.00
CA ASP A 285 -5.71 15.42 12.29
C ASP A 285 -4.25 14.95 12.40
N LYS A 286 -3.38 15.89 12.75
CA LYS A 286 -1.93 15.65 12.84
C LYS A 286 -1.53 14.72 14.00
N ASN A 287 -2.42 14.43 14.94
CA ASN A 287 -2.12 13.63 16.14
C ASN A 287 -2.76 12.23 16.15
N PHE A 288 -3.45 11.85 15.07
CA PHE A 288 -4.15 10.57 15.01
C PHE A 288 -3.22 9.37 14.79
N TYR A 289 -2.38 9.40 13.75
CA TYR A 289 -1.56 8.26 13.33
C TYR A 289 -0.07 8.60 13.34
N GLY A 290 0.75 7.72 13.93
CA GLY A 290 2.20 7.82 13.97
C GLY A 290 2.82 7.36 15.29
N PRO A 291 4.13 7.56 15.51
CA PRO A 291 4.81 7.03 16.69
C PRO A 291 4.30 7.72 17.96
N GLY A 292 3.73 6.95 18.90
CA GLY A 292 3.18 7.47 20.16
C GLY A 292 1.85 8.23 20.04
N LYS A 293 1.17 8.18 18.89
CA LYS A 293 -0.11 8.84 18.65
C LYS A 293 -1.31 7.92 18.96
N THR A 294 -2.54 8.38 18.71
CA THR A 294 -3.78 7.63 18.98
C THR A 294 -3.74 6.22 18.40
N VAL A 295 -3.36 6.10 17.12
CA VAL A 295 -2.91 4.84 16.51
C VAL A 295 -1.39 4.85 16.57
N ASN A 296 -0.83 4.12 17.52
CA ASN A 296 0.59 4.13 17.81
C ASN A 296 1.35 3.16 16.91
N THR A 297 2.12 3.68 15.96
CA THR A 297 2.84 2.88 14.96
C THR A 297 4.09 2.18 15.48
N THR A 298 4.50 2.43 16.73
CA THR A 298 5.62 1.71 17.36
C THR A 298 5.24 0.27 17.77
N GLN A 299 3.98 -0.11 17.61
CA GLN A 299 3.43 -1.41 17.98
C GLN A 299 2.51 -1.91 16.87
N LYS A 300 2.29 -3.22 16.85
CA LYS A 300 1.28 -3.84 15.97
C LYS A 300 -0.13 -3.31 16.29
N PHE A 301 -0.95 -3.16 15.26
CA PHE A 301 -2.37 -2.85 15.38
C PHE A 301 -3.16 -3.53 14.26
N THR A 302 -4.48 -3.62 14.44
CA THR A 302 -5.43 -4.13 13.45
C THR A 302 -6.00 -2.96 12.66
N ILE A 303 -6.10 -3.13 11.34
CA ILE A 303 -6.80 -2.24 10.41
C ILE A 303 -8.07 -2.94 9.97
N VAL A 304 -9.18 -2.22 9.99
CA VAL A 304 -10.50 -2.70 9.58
C VAL A 304 -11.05 -1.77 8.51
N THR A 305 -11.42 -2.31 7.35
CA THR A 305 -12.00 -1.54 6.24
C THR A 305 -13.34 -2.13 5.84
N GLN A 306 -14.40 -1.32 5.86
CA GLN A 306 -15.76 -1.74 5.54
C GLN A 306 -16.23 -1.08 4.25
N PHE A 307 -16.84 -1.87 3.36
CA PHE A 307 -17.37 -1.41 2.09
C PHE A 307 -18.89 -1.39 2.14
N ILE A 308 -19.44 -0.26 2.54
CA ILE A 308 -20.86 -0.11 2.81
C ILE A 308 -21.60 0.12 1.49
N THR A 309 -22.63 -0.69 1.24
CA THR A 309 -23.52 -0.50 0.10
C THR A 309 -24.79 0.25 0.48
N ASP A 310 -25.39 0.93 -0.49
CA ASP A 310 -26.60 1.74 -0.33
C ASP A 310 -27.81 0.99 0.25
N ASN A 311 -27.90 -0.31 0.01
CA ASN A 311 -29.00 -1.18 0.42
C ASN A 311 -28.60 -2.25 1.45
N GLY A 312 -27.35 -2.23 1.95
CA GLY A 312 -26.85 -3.20 2.93
C GLY A 312 -26.73 -4.64 2.41
N THR A 313 -26.57 -4.82 1.10
CA THR A 313 -26.37 -6.13 0.45
C THR A 313 -25.14 -6.13 -0.45
N ALA A 314 -24.57 -7.31 -0.72
CA ALA A 314 -23.42 -7.46 -1.62
C ALA A 314 -23.72 -7.12 -3.10
N THR A 315 -24.98 -6.89 -3.47
CA THR A 315 -25.38 -6.51 -4.83
C THR A 315 -25.69 -5.02 -4.99
N GLY A 316 -25.79 -4.27 -3.90
CA GLY A 316 -26.00 -2.82 -3.90
C GLY A 316 -24.80 -2.02 -4.40
N ASN A 317 -24.98 -0.72 -4.55
CA ASN A 317 -23.92 0.18 -5.00
C ASN A 317 -23.03 0.56 -3.83
N LEU A 318 -21.70 0.61 -4.02
CA LEU A 318 -20.79 1.13 -3.01
C LEU A 318 -21.13 2.59 -2.73
N LYS A 319 -21.34 2.91 -1.45
CA LYS A 319 -21.73 4.25 -0.99
C LYS A 319 -20.69 4.86 -0.08
N GLU A 320 -20.01 4.05 0.70
CA GLU A 320 -19.11 4.54 1.75
C GLU A 320 -18.02 3.51 2.05
N ILE A 321 -16.78 3.98 2.21
CA ILE A 321 -15.65 3.17 2.68
C ILE A 321 -15.27 3.66 4.08
N ARG A 322 -15.49 2.82 5.09
CA ARG A 322 -15.20 3.14 6.49
C ARG A 322 -13.92 2.50 6.96
N ARG A 323 -13.28 3.16 7.92
CA ARG A 323 -12.05 2.71 8.57
C ARG A 323 -12.24 2.63 10.09
N LEU A 324 -11.74 1.55 10.68
CA LEU A 324 -11.52 1.44 12.12
C LEU A 324 -10.12 0.87 12.36
N TYR A 325 -9.63 1.05 13.58
CA TYR A 325 -8.42 0.41 14.06
C TYR A 325 -8.72 -0.35 15.35
N VAL A 326 -7.96 -1.39 15.63
CA VAL A 326 -7.95 -2.02 16.96
C VAL A 326 -6.51 -2.09 17.45
N GLN A 327 -6.23 -1.48 18.59
CA GLN A 327 -4.91 -1.54 19.20
C GLN A 327 -5.05 -1.82 20.68
N ASN A 328 -4.29 -2.82 21.17
CA ASN A 328 -4.32 -3.23 22.59
C ASN A 328 -5.74 -3.52 23.11
N GLY A 329 -6.60 -4.12 22.26
CA GLY A 329 -7.99 -4.48 22.61
C GLY A 329 -8.99 -3.31 22.59
N VAL A 330 -8.56 -2.11 22.21
CA VAL A 330 -9.41 -0.92 22.10
C VAL A 330 -9.75 -0.66 20.64
N VAL A 331 -11.04 -0.50 20.35
CA VAL A 331 -11.53 -0.07 19.03
C VAL A 331 -11.38 1.44 18.94
N ILE A 332 -10.70 1.89 17.90
CA ILE A 332 -10.41 3.29 17.59
C ILE A 332 -11.14 3.62 16.29
N ALA A 333 -12.08 4.56 16.34
CA ALA A 333 -12.71 5.10 15.15
C ALA A 333 -11.68 5.85 14.30
N ASN A 334 -11.86 5.87 12.97
CA ASN A 334 -11.03 6.73 12.12
C ASN A 334 -11.14 8.21 12.51
N SER A 335 -10.08 8.98 12.26
CA SER A 335 -10.08 10.44 12.48
C SER A 335 -11.19 11.10 11.67
N VAL A 336 -11.78 12.16 12.22
CA VAL A 336 -12.73 13.01 11.49
C VAL A 336 -11.95 14.11 10.76
N ASN A 337 -12.30 14.39 9.51
CA ASN A 337 -11.74 15.52 8.77
C ASN A 337 -11.88 16.84 9.56
N GLN A 338 -10.80 17.62 9.60
CA GLN A 338 -10.70 18.90 10.29
C GLN A 338 -10.51 20.09 9.33
N ILE A 339 -10.39 19.85 8.02
CA ILE A 339 -10.23 20.91 7.04
C ILE A 339 -11.57 21.62 6.78
N PRO A 340 -11.64 22.96 6.95
CA PRO A 340 -12.84 23.73 6.63
C PRO A 340 -13.26 23.60 5.16
N GLY A 341 -14.56 23.46 4.93
CA GLY A 341 -15.14 23.29 3.58
C GLY A 341 -15.25 21.84 3.11
N ILE A 342 -14.59 20.90 3.79
CA ILE A 342 -14.76 19.46 3.58
C ILE A 342 -15.73 18.93 4.67
N PRO A 343 -16.67 18.02 4.36
CA PRO A 343 -17.56 17.43 5.36
C PRO A 343 -16.80 16.88 6.58
N ALA A 344 -17.34 17.09 7.77
CA ALA A 344 -16.82 16.51 9.01
C ALA A 344 -17.18 15.01 9.08
N THR A 345 -16.51 14.21 8.24
CA THR A 345 -16.67 12.75 8.13
C THR A 345 -15.36 12.03 8.45
N ASN A 346 -15.44 10.75 8.77
CA ASN A 346 -14.30 9.85 8.97
C ASN A 346 -14.31 8.67 7.98
N ALA A 347 -15.01 8.84 6.86
CA ALA A 347 -15.19 7.84 5.82
C ALA A 347 -15.17 8.48 4.44
N ILE A 348 -14.80 7.69 3.43
CA ILE A 348 -14.82 8.11 2.03
C ILE A 348 -16.25 7.94 1.49
N THR A 349 -16.77 9.01 0.89
CA THR A 349 -18.06 9.10 0.19
C THR A 349 -17.87 10.02 -1.01
N ASP A 350 -18.70 9.93 -2.05
CA ASP A 350 -18.57 10.84 -3.21
C ASP A 350 -18.63 12.33 -2.79
N ALA A 351 -19.50 12.67 -1.83
CA ALA A 351 -19.60 14.03 -1.29
C ALA A 351 -18.33 14.50 -0.55
N TYR A 352 -17.64 13.58 0.13
CA TYR A 352 -16.32 13.88 0.71
C TYR A 352 -15.29 14.10 -0.40
N CYS A 353 -15.26 13.22 -1.40
CA CYS A 353 -14.32 13.30 -2.52
C CYS A 353 -14.48 14.61 -3.29
N ASP A 354 -15.70 15.01 -3.64
CA ASP A 354 -16.01 16.26 -4.34
C ASP A 354 -15.48 17.48 -3.57
N ALA A 355 -15.82 17.55 -2.27
CA ALA A 355 -15.43 18.66 -1.42
C ALA A 355 -13.91 18.67 -1.17
N GLN A 356 -13.29 17.51 -0.96
CA GLN A 356 -11.86 17.39 -0.73
C GLN A 356 -11.05 17.83 -1.95
N LYS A 357 -11.37 17.33 -3.14
CA LYS A 357 -10.71 17.76 -4.38
C LYS A 357 -10.90 19.26 -4.62
N SER A 358 -12.11 19.78 -4.41
CA SER A 358 -12.37 21.22 -4.57
C SER A 358 -11.59 22.10 -3.59
N VAL A 359 -11.53 21.73 -2.30
CA VAL A 359 -10.84 22.52 -1.28
C VAL A 359 -9.32 22.44 -1.41
N PHE A 360 -8.78 21.29 -1.83
CA PHE A 360 -7.35 21.13 -2.07
C PHE A 360 -6.90 21.68 -3.43
N GLY A 361 -7.83 21.95 -4.34
CA GLY A 361 -7.52 22.39 -5.71
C GLY A 361 -6.96 21.27 -6.58
N ASP A 362 -7.24 20.01 -6.23
CA ASP A 362 -6.80 18.83 -6.96
C ASP A 362 -7.76 18.54 -8.15
N THR A 363 -7.24 17.91 -9.20
CA THR A 363 -8.06 17.45 -10.35
C THR A 363 -9.11 16.44 -9.89
N THR A 364 -10.35 16.58 -10.34
CA THR A 364 -11.48 15.69 -10.01
C THR A 364 -11.48 14.39 -10.83
N SER A 365 -10.31 13.76 -10.99
CA SER A 365 -10.14 12.57 -11.85
C SER A 365 -10.99 11.40 -11.35
N PHE A 366 -11.10 11.20 -10.03
CA PHE A 366 -11.94 10.17 -9.41
C PHE A 366 -13.39 10.18 -9.94
N GLN A 367 -14.02 11.35 -9.95
CA GLN A 367 -15.38 11.54 -10.44
C GLN A 367 -15.48 11.43 -11.95
N ASN A 368 -14.46 11.90 -12.68
CA ASN A 368 -14.40 11.78 -14.13
C ASN A 368 -14.37 10.31 -14.57
N HIS A 369 -13.77 9.42 -13.77
CA HIS A 369 -13.74 7.97 -13.97
C HIS A 369 -14.85 7.22 -13.21
N GLY A 370 -15.92 7.90 -12.80
CA GLY A 370 -17.15 7.28 -12.27
C GLY A 370 -17.16 6.98 -10.77
N GLY A 371 -16.17 7.46 -10.03
CA GLY A 371 -16.16 7.53 -8.57
C GLY A 371 -16.43 6.21 -7.85
N LEU A 372 -17.16 6.27 -6.72
CA LEU A 372 -17.47 5.07 -5.94
C LEU A 372 -18.35 4.07 -6.68
N THR A 373 -19.11 4.49 -7.70
CA THR A 373 -19.93 3.57 -8.49
C THR A 373 -19.04 2.58 -9.26
N VAL A 374 -18.06 3.10 -10.02
CA VAL A 374 -17.11 2.27 -10.78
C VAL A 374 -16.22 1.44 -9.85
N MET A 375 -15.76 2.05 -8.75
CA MET A 375 -14.99 1.31 -7.75
C MET A 375 -15.82 0.14 -7.16
N GLY A 376 -17.09 0.39 -6.85
CA GLY A 376 -18.01 -0.62 -6.35
C GLY A 376 -18.21 -1.77 -7.34
N ASP A 377 -18.39 -1.46 -8.62
CA ASP A 377 -18.52 -2.46 -9.68
C ASP A 377 -17.27 -3.34 -9.80
N SER A 378 -16.07 -2.76 -9.65
CA SER A 378 -14.82 -3.52 -9.60
C SER A 378 -14.76 -4.44 -8.37
N LEU A 379 -15.03 -3.92 -7.17
CA LEU A 379 -15.05 -4.72 -5.93
C LEU A 379 -16.11 -5.83 -5.93
N LYS A 380 -17.18 -5.66 -6.72
CA LYS A 380 -18.22 -6.69 -6.96
C LYS A 380 -17.73 -7.83 -7.83
N ARG A 381 -16.95 -7.53 -8.87
CA ARG A 381 -16.29 -8.52 -9.74
C ARG A 381 -15.18 -9.25 -8.98
N GLY A 382 -14.49 -8.51 -8.12
CA GLY A 382 -13.52 -8.97 -7.14
C GLY A 382 -12.09 -8.63 -7.53
N GLY A 383 -11.25 -8.36 -6.53
CA GLY A 383 -9.84 -8.01 -6.71
C GLY A 383 -8.89 -9.06 -6.14
N VAL A 384 -7.68 -9.11 -6.68
CA VAL A 384 -6.56 -9.88 -6.13
C VAL A 384 -5.92 -9.09 -5.00
N LEU A 385 -5.73 -9.74 -3.84
CA LEU A 385 -5.03 -9.12 -2.71
C LEU A 385 -3.54 -9.01 -3.02
N VAL A 386 -3.01 -7.79 -2.95
CA VAL A 386 -1.61 -7.46 -3.13
C VAL A 386 -1.01 -7.00 -1.79
N LEU A 387 0.19 -7.48 -1.49
CA LEU A 387 0.96 -7.21 -0.28
C LEU A 387 2.38 -6.83 -0.69
N SER A 388 2.83 -5.60 -0.43
CA SER A 388 4.11 -5.10 -0.94
C SER A 388 4.92 -4.30 0.08
N ILE A 389 6.20 -4.10 -0.24
CA ILE A 389 7.07 -3.12 0.39
C ILE A 389 7.93 -2.47 -0.71
N TRP A 390 7.94 -1.14 -0.77
CA TRP A 390 8.62 -0.39 -1.83
C TRP A 390 9.05 1.00 -1.39
N ASP A 391 10.01 1.55 -2.12
CA ASP A 391 10.41 2.96 -2.15
C ASP A 391 10.05 3.58 -3.50
N ASP A 392 9.98 4.90 -3.55
CA ASP A 392 9.41 5.61 -4.68
C ASP A 392 10.45 6.41 -5.45
N TYR A 393 10.79 5.91 -6.65
CA TYR A 393 11.72 6.53 -7.57
C TYR A 393 11.16 7.73 -8.33
N ALA A 394 9.84 7.95 -8.33
CA ALA A 394 9.23 9.06 -9.03
C ALA A 394 9.21 10.33 -8.16
N VAL A 395 8.76 10.21 -6.91
CA VAL A 395 8.52 11.37 -6.04
C VAL A 395 8.83 11.11 -4.56
N ASN A 396 9.72 10.15 -4.27
CA ASN A 396 10.33 9.93 -2.95
C ASN A 396 9.31 9.66 -1.81
N MET A 397 8.11 9.16 -2.14
CA MET A 397 7.03 8.88 -1.20
C MET A 397 6.44 10.14 -0.53
N HIS A 398 6.76 11.33 -1.06
CA HIS A 398 6.36 12.59 -0.43
C HIS A 398 4.85 12.80 -0.44
N TRP A 399 4.16 12.27 -1.45
CA TRP A 399 2.70 12.29 -1.54
C TRP A 399 2.02 11.62 -0.35
N LEU A 400 2.68 10.64 0.29
CA LEU A 400 2.17 9.90 1.44
C LEU A 400 2.55 10.54 2.78
N ASN A 401 3.81 10.94 2.95
CA ASN A 401 4.39 11.17 4.29
C ASN A 401 5.09 12.53 4.49
N SER A 402 5.08 13.42 3.48
CA SER A 402 5.81 14.69 3.48
C SER A 402 4.92 15.84 3.00
N TYR A 403 5.52 16.96 2.61
CA TYR A 403 4.90 18.03 1.84
C TYR A 403 4.91 17.69 0.35
N PHE A 404 3.78 17.77 -0.34
CA PHE A 404 3.71 17.50 -1.78
C PHE A 404 2.52 18.23 -2.45
N PRO A 405 2.57 18.47 -3.77
CA PRO A 405 3.81 18.66 -4.52
C PRO A 405 4.66 19.81 -3.91
N PRO A 406 5.96 19.93 -4.24
CA PRO A 406 6.84 20.92 -3.62
C PRO A 406 6.39 22.38 -3.79
N ASP A 407 5.61 22.67 -4.84
CA ASP A 407 5.04 23.97 -5.19
C ASP A 407 3.58 24.16 -4.71
N CYS A 408 3.03 23.18 -4.01
CA CYS A 408 1.70 23.26 -3.43
C CYS A 408 1.58 24.46 -2.48
N THR A 409 0.37 25.01 -2.35
CA THR A 409 0.06 26.00 -1.32
C THR A 409 -1.33 25.72 -0.72
N GLY A 410 -1.46 25.86 0.60
CA GLY A 410 -2.76 25.71 1.27
C GLY A 410 -3.05 24.31 1.79
N TYR A 411 -4.35 23.98 1.86
CA TYR A 411 -4.82 22.70 2.40
C TYR A 411 -4.46 21.53 1.49
N GLY A 412 -4.28 20.36 2.09
CA GLY A 412 -3.91 19.15 1.37
C GLY A 412 -2.43 19.04 1.02
N CYS A 413 -1.59 20.06 1.22
CA CYS A 413 -0.16 20.00 0.89
C CYS A 413 0.69 19.22 1.90
N GLU A 414 0.33 19.19 3.18
CA GLU A 414 1.05 18.42 4.19
C GLU A 414 0.40 17.04 4.40
N ARG A 415 1.17 15.96 4.25
CA ARG A 415 0.68 14.57 4.35
C ARG A 415 1.36 13.77 5.45
N GLY A 416 2.40 14.33 6.05
CA GLY A 416 3.09 13.78 7.20
C GLY A 416 4.18 14.71 7.69
N THR A 417 5.05 14.17 8.54
CA THR A 417 6.14 14.91 9.20
C THR A 417 7.52 14.62 8.62
N CYS A 418 7.60 13.81 7.57
CA CYS A 418 8.86 13.53 6.92
C CYS A 418 9.42 14.80 6.26
N PRO A 419 10.75 15.02 6.30
CA PRO A 419 11.34 16.18 5.66
C PRO A 419 11.30 16.04 4.14
N ALA A 420 11.26 17.16 3.41
CA ALA A 420 11.30 17.19 1.95
C ALA A 420 12.59 16.60 1.34
N THR A 421 13.63 16.39 2.15
CA THR A 421 14.88 15.70 1.74
C THR A 421 14.83 14.19 1.95
N SER A 422 13.78 13.65 2.58
CA SER A 422 13.66 12.21 2.80
C SER A 422 13.25 11.46 1.54
N GLY A 423 13.35 10.12 1.58
CA GLY A 423 12.72 9.26 0.59
C GLY A 423 13.47 9.05 -0.70
N VAL A 424 14.65 9.64 -0.87
CA VAL A 424 15.53 9.38 -2.01
C VAL A 424 15.90 7.89 -2.03
N PRO A 425 15.51 7.11 -3.04
CA PRO A 425 15.69 5.65 -3.04
C PRO A 425 17.10 5.19 -2.71
N ALA A 426 18.11 5.78 -3.37
CA ALA A 426 19.52 5.45 -3.15
C ALA A 426 19.97 5.64 -1.70
N GLU A 427 19.37 6.58 -0.95
CA GLU A 427 19.66 6.82 0.46
C GLU A 427 18.87 5.87 1.37
N VAL A 428 17.59 5.65 1.07
CA VAL A 428 16.71 4.78 1.87
C VAL A 428 17.12 3.32 1.76
N GLU A 429 17.54 2.86 0.58
CA GLU A 429 18.08 1.51 0.36
C GLU A 429 19.34 1.19 1.16
N VAL A 430 20.02 2.21 1.70
CA VAL A 430 21.19 2.06 2.57
C VAL A 430 20.80 2.29 4.03
N SER A 431 20.21 3.45 4.33
CA SER A 431 19.88 3.87 5.70
C SER A 431 18.78 3.03 6.34
N ALA A 432 17.86 2.49 5.54
CA ALA A 432 16.74 1.67 5.97
C ALA A 432 16.81 0.24 5.39
N ALA A 433 17.99 -0.26 5.04
CA ALA A 433 18.16 -1.58 4.43
C ALA A 433 17.51 -2.72 5.26
N SER A 434 17.54 -2.61 6.59
CA SER A 434 16.94 -3.58 7.50
C SER A 434 15.43 -3.38 7.74
N ALA A 435 14.80 -2.40 7.08
CA ALA A 435 13.37 -2.17 7.18
C ALA A 435 12.58 -3.41 6.75
N SER A 436 11.44 -3.59 7.39
CA SER A 436 10.53 -4.69 7.08
C SER A 436 9.12 -4.32 7.50
N VAL A 437 8.15 -4.96 6.87
CA VAL A 437 6.75 -4.91 7.26
C VAL A 437 6.22 -6.31 7.48
N THR A 438 5.36 -6.46 8.49
CA THR A 438 4.65 -7.72 8.73
C THR A 438 3.15 -7.51 8.59
N TYR A 439 2.53 -8.24 7.66
CA TYR A 439 1.09 -8.35 7.50
C TYR A 439 0.63 -9.67 8.11
N SER A 440 -0.38 -9.67 8.95
CA SER A 440 -0.83 -10.91 9.58
C SER A 440 -2.32 -10.94 9.85
N ASN A 441 -2.84 -12.13 10.16
CA ASN A 441 -4.20 -12.29 10.67
C ASN A 441 -5.26 -11.68 9.72
N ILE A 442 -5.10 -11.89 8.41
CA ILE A 442 -6.03 -11.42 7.38
C ILE A 442 -7.40 -12.08 7.58
N ARG A 443 -8.46 -11.29 7.62
CA ARG A 443 -9.85 -11.69 7.86
C ARG A 443 -10.78 -10.98 6.92
N VAL A 444 -11.75 -11.71 6.36
CA VAL A 444 -12.79 -11.15 5.49
C VAL A 444 -14.14 -11.73 5.87
N GLY A 445 -15.16 -10.90 5.99
CA GLY A 445 -16.47 -11.38 6.38
C GLY A 445 -17.57 -10.33 6.39
N ASP A 446 -18.69 -10.70 6.99
CA ASP A 446 -19.78 -9.76 7.28
C ASP A 446 -19.25 -8.54 8.05
N ILE A 447 -19.84 -7.37 7.80
CA ILE A 447 -19.50 -6.14 8.53
C ILE A 447 -19.62 -6.38 10.05
N GLY A 448 -18.54 -6.10 10.79
CA GLY A 448 -18.47 -6.29 12.24
C GLY A 448 -18.11 -7.71 12.70
N SER A 449 -17.81 -8.65 11.78
CA SER A 449 -17.46 -10.03 12.14
C SER A 449 -15.96 -10.30 12.32
N THR A 450 -15.09 -9.36 11.92
CA THR A 450 -13.65 -9.66 11.79
C THR A 450 -12.79 -9.18 12.97
N TYR A 451 -13.33 -8.34 13.85
CA TYR A 451 -12.61 -7.78 15.00
C TYR A 451 -13.41 -7.88 16.29
N SER A 452 -12.73 -7.66 17.41
CA SER A 452 -13.29 -7.59 18.75
C SER A 452 -12.55 -6.53 19.55
N GLY A 453 -13.23 -5.80 20.43
CA GLY A 453 -12.58 -4.84 21.31
C GLY A 453 -13.58 -4.01 22.09
N SER A 454 -13.08 -3.30 23.10
CA SER A 454 -13.88 -2.32 23.84
C SER A 454 -13.87 -0.98 23.11
N THR A 455 -15.03 -0.33 23.02
CA THR A 455 -15.13 1.04 22.53
C THR A 455 -14.73 2.01 23.64
N SER A 456 -13.73 2.86 23.38
CA SER A 456 -13.38 3.94 24.30
C SER A 456 -14.46 5.03 24.25
N SER A 457 -15.32 5.07 25.27
CA SER A 457 -16.30 6.13 25.45
C SER A 457 -15.71 7.26 26.29
N THR A 458 -15.05 8.22 25.65
CA THR A 458 -14.75 9.49 26.32
C THR A 458 -16.03 10.34 26.31
N THR A 459 -16.96 10.05 27.22
CA THR A 459 -18.17 10.85 27.40
C THR A 459 -17.81 12.15 28.13
N THR A 460 -17.74 13.27 27.41
CA THR A 460 -17.73 14.61 27.99
C THR A 460 -19.09 14.88 28.62
N THR A 461 -19.26 14.51 29.89
CA THR A 461 -20.47 14.77 30.67
C THR A 461 -20.50 16.25 31.06
N ARG A 462 -21.26 17.04 30.30
CA ARG A 462 -21.65 18.40 30.69
C ARG A 462 -22.82 18.29 31.68
N THR A 463 -22.52 18.17 32.97
CA THR A 463 -23.53 18.07 34.02
C THR A 463 -24.08 19.46 34.37
N SER A 464 -25.32 19.73 33.98
CA SER A 464 -26.14 20.81 34.56
C SER A 464 -26.81 20.32 35.83
N SER A 465 -26.36 20.77 37.01
CA SER A 465 -26.98 20.43 38.30
C SER A 465 -28.12 21.40 38.64
N GLY A 466 -29.36 20.92 38.59
CA GLY A 466 -30.49 21.48 39.33
C GLY A 466 -30.59 20.82 40.72
N SER A 467 -30.66 21.66 41.74
CA SER A 467 -30.68 21.33 43.17
C SER A 467 -32.05 20.83 43.66
N THR A 468 -32.10 19.76 44.47
CA THR A 468 -32.91 19.71 45.73
C THR A 468 -32.62 18.47 46.62
N THR A 469 -31.99 18.75 47.77
CA THR A 469 -32.16 18.29 49.16
C THR A 469 -33.00 17.04 49.51
N SER A 470 -32.46 16.07 50.28
CA SER A 470 -32.59 15.98 51.77
C SER A 470 -32.18 14.62 52.39
N THR A 471 -31.23 14.69 53.36
CA THR A 471 -31.06 13.93 54.65
C THR A 471 -31.25 12.40 54.73
N THR A 472 -30.41 11.59 55.42
CA THR A 472 -30.08 11.69 56.87
C THR A 472 -28.91 10.72 57.28
N THR A 473 -27.96 11.21 58.10
CA THR A 473 -27.13 10.62 59.22
C THR A 473 -26.59 9.18 59.16
N THR A 474 -25.33 8.85 59.56
CA THR A 474 -24.67 9.08 60.87
C THR A 474 -23.13 8.84 60.87
N SER A 475 -22.40 9.76 61.54
CA SER A 475 -21.17 9.65 62.37
C SER A 475 -19.94 8.80 61.97
N ARG A 476 -18.74 9.44 61.85
CA ARG A 476 -17.68 9.48 62.91
C ARG A 476 -16.39 10.22 62.46
N SER A 477 -16.01 11.21 63.27
CA SER A 477 -14.72 11.87 63.58
C SER A 477 -13.50 11.79 62.64
N THR A 478 -13.20 12.98 62.11
CA THR A 478 -11.93 13.66 61.77
C THR A 478 -10.59 13.11 62.28
N THR A 479 -9.62 13.02 61.36
CA THR A 479 -8.20 13.36 61.60
C THR A 479 -7.75 14.32 60.50
N THR A 480 -7.16 15.42 60.91
CA THR A 480 -6.79 16.59 60.09
C THR A 480 -5.39 16.39 59.49
N THR A 481 -5.26 16.44 58.17
CA THR A 481 -3.96 16.69 57.54
C THR A 481 -4.15 17.73 56.43
N THR A 482 -3.60 18.91 56.68
CA THR A 482 -3.56 20.05 55.77
C THR A 482 -2.51 19.77 54.69
N THR A 483 -2.90 19.69 53.43
CA THR A 483 -1.96 19.66 52.30
C THR A 483 -2.13 20.92 51.46
N THR A 484 -1.18 21.84 51.64
CA THR A 484 -0.93 23.02 50.81
C THR A 484 -0.67 22.62 49.36
N THR A 485 -1.41 23.20 48.42
CA THR A 485 -1.11 23.14 46.99
C THR A 485 -0.02 24.17 46.65
N THR A 486 1.23 23.71 46.60
CA THR A 486 2.31 24.45 45.94
C THR A 486 2.17 24.33 44.43
N THR A 487 2.05 25.46 43.74
CA THR A 487 2.19 25.58 42.29
C THR A 487 3.57 25.05 41.87
N THR A 488 3.60 24.15 40.88
CA THR A 488 4.83 23.69 40.24
C THR A 488 5.60 24.88 39.67
N ALA A 489 6.86 25.04 40.07
CA ALA A 489 7.76 26.05 39.54
C ALA A 489 7.94 25.86 38.02
N ASN A 490 8.03 26.95 37.27
CA ASN A 490 8.36 26.93 35.85
C ASN A 490 9.70 26.20 35.65
N GLY A 491 9.79 25.35 34.62
CA GLY A 491 11.05 24.71 34.23
C GLY A 491 12.13 25.75 33.94
N ALA A 492 13.40 25.41 34.20
CA ALA A 492 14.52 26.31 33.93
C ALA A 492 14.48 26.80 32.48
N THR A 493 14.70 28.10 32.27
CA THR A 493 14.82 28.76 30.96
C THR A 493 16.26 29.20 30.72
N GLN A 494 16.69 29.23 29.47
CA GLN A 494 18.01 29.69 29.06
C GLN A 494 18.01 31.21 28.79
N THR A 495 19.08 31.91 29.21
CA THR A 495 19.24 33.34 28.95
C THR A 495 19.50 33.62 27.47
N ARG A 496 19.26 34.86 27.03
CA ARG A 496 19.69 35.32 25.69
C ARG A 496 21.14 34.91 25.40
N TRP A 497 21.39 34.42 24.18
CA TRP A 497 22.68 33.92 23.71
C TRP A 497 23.16 32.60 24.33
N GLY A 498 22.41 32.00 25.25
CA GLY A 498 22.74 30.67 25.77
C GLY A 498 22.42 29.55 24.77
N GLN A 499 23.17 28.45 24.85
CA GLN A 499 22.86 27.24 24.09
C GLN A 499 21.53 26.66 24.57
N CYS A 500 20.65 26.28 23.66
CA CYS A 500 19.31 25.75 23.95
C CYS A 500 19.01 24.44 23.20
N GLY A 501 19.99 23.89 22.49
CA GLY A 501 19.87 22.64 21.75
C GLY A 501 21.21 22.16 21.19
N GLY A 502 21.23 20.92 20.72
CA GLY A 502 22.40 20.20 20.23
C GLY A 502 22.38 18.73 20.65
N GLN A 503 22.98 17.85 19.86
CA GLN A 503 22.91 16.39 20.01
C GLN A 503 23.34 15.84 21.39
N ASP A 504 24.17 16.59 22.14
CA ASP A 504 24.62 16.24 23.50
C ASP A 504 24.25 17.31 24.57
N TYR A 505 23.38 18.27 24.23
CA TYR A 505 23.01 19.34 25.14
C TYR A 505 21.97 18.88 26.16
N THR A 506 22.29 18.98 27.46
CA THR A 506 21.44 18.53 28.58
C THR A 506 20.83 19.67 29.40
N GLY A 507 21.05 20.92 28.98
CA GLY A 507 20.55 22.11 29.67
C GLY A 507 19.13 22.53 29.24
N PRO A 508 18.66 23.69 29.71
CA PRO A 508 17.35 24.24 29.34
C PRO A 508 17.18 24.43 27.83
N THR A 509 16.09 23.88 27.28
CA THR A 509 15.76 23.98 25.84
C THR A 509 14.80 25.13 25.51
N ASN A 510 14.15 25.70 26.53
CA ASN A 510 13.29 26.87 26.40
C ASN A 510 14.08 28.15 26.72
N CYS A 511 13.98 29.15 25.87
CA CYS A 511 14.60 30.46 26.10
C CYS A 511 13.72 31.34 26.99
N GLU A 512 14.34 32.24 27.76
CA GLU A 512 13.62 33.31 28.45
C GLU A 512 12.90 34.19 27.42
N SER A 513 11.68 34.64 27.75
CA SER A 513 10.94 35.56 26.88
C SER A 513 11.72 36.88 26.75
N PRO A 514 11.90 37.46 25.55
CA PRO A 514 11.19 37.16 24.28
C PRO A 514 11.95 36.28 23.28
N TYR A 515 13.03 35.60 23.70
CA TYR A 515 13.95 34.94 22.77
C TYR A 515 13.46 33.56 22.32
N THR A 516 13.94 33.11 21.16
CA THR A 516 13.58 31.80 20.61
C THR A 516 14.82 30.96 20.36
N CYS A 517 14.73 29.66 20.66
CA CYS A 517 15.82 28.74 20.41
C CYS A 517 16.01 28.54 18.90
N THR A 518 17.06 29.13 18.36
CA THR A 518 17.36 29.13 16.92
C THR A 518 18.42 28.09 16.62
N TYR A 519 18.12 27.17 15.72
CA TYR A 519 19.03 26.12 15.29
C TYR A 519 20.22 26.69 14.50
N SER A 520 21.43 26.19 14.77
CA SER A 520 22.62 26.52 13.98
C SER A 520 23.18 25.28 13.26
N ASN A 521 23.44 24.21 13.99
CA ASN A 521 23.98 22.96 13.44
C ASN A 521 23.64 21.78 14.40
N PRO A 522 23.95 20.52 14.04
CA PRO A 522 23.54 19.35 14.84
C PRO A 522 23.99 19.39 16.31
N TRP A 523 25.06 20.12 16.60
CA TRP A 523 25.67 20.21 17.93
C TRP A 523 25.27 21.49 18.68
N TYR A 524 24.58 22.43 18.05
CA TYR A 524 24.36 23.76 18.62
C TYR A 524 23.08 24.47 18.13
N SER A 525 22.26 24.91 19.09
CA SER A 525 21.17 25.89 18.91
C SER A 525 21.32 26.97 19.98
N GLN A 526 20.91 28.21 19.70
CA GLN A 526 21.11 29.37 20.59
C GLN A 526 19.84 30.20 20.76
N CYS A 527 19.62 30.76 21.96
CA CYS A 527 18.55 31.73 22.20
C CYS A 527 18.85 33.08 21.55
N LEU A 528 18.05 33.50 20.58
CA LEU A 528 18.20 34.76 19.83
C LEU A 528 17.02 35.72 19.99
#